data_AF-A0A427K9K8-F1
#
_entry.id   AF-A0A427K9K8-F1
#
_cell.length_a   1.000
_cell.length_b   1.000
_cell.length_c   1.000
_cell.angle_alpha   90.00
_cell.angle_beta   90.00
_cell.angle_gamma   90.00
#
_symmetry.space_group_name_H-M   'P 1'
#
loop_
_entity.id
_entity.type
_entity.pdbx_description
1 polymer ?
#
loop_
_entity_poly.entity_id
_entity_poly.type
_entity_poly.pdbx_seq_one_letter_code
_entity_poly.pdbx_strand_id
1 'polypeptide(L)'
;MSKSYFSNQVINSSIKDYLERKLTQFSNVKYAYAIMSKRNPADFSIISNRPEWFQVYVENNFQFIDPVLITALYRVSPFSWDENIMLNKGVKVPKLFDMARNHNIINGYTFVLHDHNNNLVVLSIMLDEHCDDNIEEVIQTNKSKLQMLLINAHEKLTELYQEQARKTDFDEMNTREIFSKRENEIIYWASVGKSYQEIALILGIKLTTVKYHIGNAVKKLGVTNMKHAIRLSIELQLIRPVLTDGE
;
A
#
# COMPACT_ATOMS: atom_id res chain seq x y z
N MET A 1 19.86 4.30 -2.39
CA MET A 1 19.37 2.94 -2.06
C MET A 1 17.86 2.98 -2.15
N SER A 2 17.24 2.13 -2.95
CA SER A 2 15.78 2.15 -3.17
C SER A 2 15.07 1.98 -1.81
N LYS A 3 14.10 2.85 -1.49
CA LYS A 3 13.21 2.67 -0.33
C LYS A 3 12.53 1.32 -0.54
N SER A 4 12.86 0.34 0.30
CA SER A 4 12.36 -1.02 0.14
C SER A 4 10.83 -1.02 0.34
N TYR A 5 10.12 -1.53 -0.66
CA TYR A 5 8.67 -1.56 -0.72
C TYR A 5 8.10 -2.37 0.46
N PHE A 6 7.31 -1.72 1.32
CA PHE A 6 6.74 -2.31 2.54
C PHE A 6 7.74 -3.14 3.39
N SER A 7 8.89 -2.53 3.71
CA SER A 7 10.01 -3.22 4.37
C SER A 7 10.18 -2.92 5.87
N ASN A 8 9.33 -2.11 6.46
CA ASN A 8 9.41 -1.78 7.88
C ASN A 8 9.01 -2.98 8.73
N GLN A 9 9.99 -3.57 9.42
CA GLN A 9 9.78 -4.75 10.27
C GLN A 9 8.79 -4.51 11.42
N VAL A 10 8.78 -3.33 12.04
CA VAL A 10 7.86 -3.02 13.15
C VAL A 10 6.41 -2.99 12.64
N ILE A 11 6.17 -2.32 11.51
CA ILE A 11 4.84 -2.27 10.90
C ILE A 11 4.42 -3.67 10.46
N ASN A 12 5.29 -4.40 9.76
CA ASN A 12 4.98 -5.72 9.25
C ASN A 12 4.69 -6.72 10.39
N SER A 13 5.42 -6.65 11.50
CA SER A 13 5.13 -7.44 12.71
C SER A 13 3.78 -7.07 13.34
N SER A 14 3.43 -5.78 13.41
CA SER A 14 2.11 -5.35 13.92
C SER A 14 0.94 -5.87 13.07
N ILE A 15 1.16 -5.99 11.76
CA ILE A 15 0.18 -6.57 10.83
C ILE A 15 0.13 -8.09 10.97
N LYS A 16 1.27 -8.75 11.15
CA LYS A 16 1.35 -10.18 11.47
C LYS A 16 0.54 -10.52 12.73
N ASP A 17 0.77 -9.80 13.83
CA ASP A 17 0.06 -9.99 15.10
C ASP A 17 -1.45 -9.73 14.95
N TYR A 18 -1.83 -8.78 14.08
CA TYR A 18 -3.24 -8.52 13.77
C TYR A 18 -3.88 -9.69 13.03
N LEU A 19 -3.23 -10.22 12.00
CA LEU A 19 -3.70 -11.37 11.24
C LEU A 19 -3.79 -12.61 12.12
N GLU A 20 -2.75 -12.92 12.90
CA GLU A 20 -2.71 -14.10 13.77
C GLU A 20 -3.86 -14.08 14.80
N ARG A 21 -4.10 -12.95 15.48
CA ARG A 21 -5.22 -12.83 16.42
C ARG A 21 -6.59 -12.99 15.77
N LYS A 22 -6.74 -12.66 14.49
CA LYS A 22 -8.01 -12.79 13.76
C LYS A 22 -8.17 -14.16 13.11
N LEU A 23 -7.07 -14.84 12.83
CA LEU A 23 -7.06 -16.17 12.23
C LEU A 23 -7.08 -17.31 13.25
N THR A 24 -6.81 -17.04 14.54
CA THR A 24 -6.90 -18.04 15.62
C THR A 24 -8.26 -18.73 15.72
N GLN A 25 -9.34 -18.08 15.31
CA GLN A 25 -10.69 -18.66 15.27
C GLN A 25 -10.91 -19.69 14.15
N PHE A 26 -9.93 -19.88 13.25
CA PHE A 26 -10.00 -20.77 12.09
C PHE A 26 -8.95 -21.89 12.17
N SER A 27 -8.80 -22.56 13.32
CA SER A 27 -8.02 -23.80 13.45
C SER A 27 -6.54 -23.72 13.00
N ASN A 28 -5.77 -22.76 13.53
CA ASN A 28 -4.31 -22.64 13.32
C ASN A 28 -3.87 -22.70 11.85
N VAL A 29 -4.64 -22.05 10.97
CA VAL A 29 -4.36 -21.97 9.54
C VAL A 29 -2.97 -21.41 9.23
N LYS A 30 -2.35 -22.00 8.21
CA LYS A 30 -1.16 -21.44 7.57
C LYS A 30 -1.59 -20.41 6.55
N TYR A 31 -0.93 -19.26 6.55
CA TYR A 31 -1.33 -18.15 5.70
C TYR A 31 -0.16 -17.33 5.17
N ALA A 32 -0.42 -16.62 4.07
CA ALA A 32 0.41 -15.53 3.61
C ALA A 32 -0.46 -14.33 3.21
N TYR A 33 -0.15 -13.19 3.80
CA TYR A 33 -0.55 -11.90 3.27
C TYR A 33 0.58 -11.42 2.35
N ALA A 34 0.29 -11.14 1.09
CA ALA A 34 1.27 -10.63 0.16
C ALA A 34 0.76 -9.38 -0.54
N ILE A 35 1.68 -8.44 -0.78
CA ILE A 35 1.42 -7.21 -1.52
C ILE A 35 2.44 -7.08 -2.65
N MET A 36 1.95 -6.81 -3.85
CA MET A 36 2.75 -6.72 -5.07
C MET A 36 2.34 -5.50 -5.89
N SER A 37 3.30 -4.67 -6.30
CA SER A 37 3.02 -3.61 -7.27
C SER A 37 2.74 -4.21 -8.64
N LYS A 38 1.59 -3.89 -9.24
CA LYS A 38 1.28 -4.30 -10.62
C LYS A 38 2.14 -3.55 -11.65
N ARG A 39 2.76 -2.43 -11.26
CA ARG A 39 3.67 -1.65 -12.14
C ARG A 39 5.07 -2.26 -12.17
N ASN A 40 5.51 -2.79 -11.04
CA ASN A 40 6.82 -3.41 -10.89
C ASN A 40 6.70 -4.61 -9.93
N PRO A 41 6.52 -5.85 -10.43
CA PRO A 41 6.35 -7.02 -9.57
C PRO A 41 7.58 -7.40 -8.73
N ALA A 42 8.75 -6.75 -8.96
CA ALA A 42 9.88 -6.84 -8.04
C ALA A 42 9.63 -6.11 -6.70
N ASP A 43 8.73 -5.12 -6.70
CA ASP A 43 8.23 -4.47 -5.49
C ASP A 43 7.17 -5.38 -4.86
N PHE A 44 7.64 -6.26 -3.99
CA PHE A 44 6.86 -7.35 -3.42
C PHE A 44 7.21 -7.55 -1.94
N SER A 45 6.21 -7.76 -1.10
CA SER A 45 6.38 -8.02 0.33
C SER A 45 5.39 -9.08 0.81
N ILE A 46 5.85 -9.94 1.73
CA ILE A 46 5.06 -11.02 2.31
C ILE A 46 5.11 -10.94 3.84
N ILE A 47 3.96 -11.18 4.47
CA ILE A 47 3.79 -11.40 5.90
C ILE A 47 3.13 -12.77 6.08
N SER A 48 3.79 -13.67 6.82
CA SER A 48 3.33 -15.06 6.94
C SER A 48 3.75 -15.70 8.28
N ASN A 49 3.02 -16.75 8.68
CA ASN A 49 3.40 -17.68 9.74
C ASN A 49 4.21 -18.90 9.23
N ARG A 50 4.64 -18.89 7.96
CA ARG A 50 5.54 -19.86 7.31
C ARG A 50 6.80 -19.16 6.73
N PRO A 51 7.59 -18.45 7.55
CA PRO A 51 8.73 -17.68 7.07
C PRO A 51 9.78 -18.52 6.33
N GLU A 52 9.96 -19.78 6.71
CA GLU A 52 10.92 -20.70 6.12
C GLU A 52 10.69 -20.91 4.61
N TRP A 53 9.43 -21.04 4.19
CA TRP A 53 9.07 -21.16 2.79
C TRP A 53 9.16 -19.82 2.07
N PHE A 54 8.60 -18.77 2.68
CA PHE A 54 8.49 -17.49 1.99
C PHE A 54 9.82 -16.74 1.87
N GLN A 55 10.81 -17.09 2.68
CA GLN A 55 12.19 -16.66 2.45
C GLN A 55 12.72 -17.24 1.12
N VAL A 56 12.64 -18.57 0.94
CA VAL A 56 13.04 -19.25 -0.30
C VAL A 56 12.25 -18.72 -1.49
N TYR A 57 10.96 -18.45 -1.30
CA TYR A 57 10.06 -17.91 -2.32
C TYR A 57 10.54 -16.56 -2.87
N VAL A 58 10.85 -15.62 -1.97
CA VAL A 58 11.30 -14.27 -2.35
C VAL A 58 12.70 -14.32 -2.96
N GLU A 59 13.62 -15.10 -2.39
CA GLU A 59 14.99 -15.27 -2.90
C GLU A 59 15.04 -15.81 -4.34
N ASN A 60 14.10 -16.71 -4.68
CA ASN A 60 14.01 -17.29 -6.03
C ASN A 60 13.09 -16.51 -6.98
N ASN A 61 12.58 -15.35 -6.57
CA ASN A 61 11.68 -14.52 -7.36
C ASN A 61 10.42 -15.28 -7.84
N PHE A 62 9.84 -16.13 -7.00
CA PHE A 62 8.71 -16.96 -7.41
C PHE A 62 7.44 -16.17 -7.71
N GLN A 63 7.32 -14.92 -7.28
CA GLN A 63 6.18 -14.06 -7.60
C GLN A 63 5.93 -13.87 -9.11
N PHE A 64 6.96 -13.99 -9.95
CA PHE A 64 6.81 -13.85 -11.41
C PHE A 64 6.23 -15.09 -12.09
N ILE A 65 6.36 -16.26 -11.45
CA ILE A 65 5.93 -17.55 -12.00
C ILE A 65 4.82 -18.19 -11.17
N ASP A 66 4.44 -17.58 -10.05
CA ASP A 66 3.42 -18.10 -9.15
C ASP A 66 2.04 -18.04 -9.81
N PRO A 67 1.44 -19.21 -10.05
CA PRO A 67 0.16 -19.27 -10.73
C PRO A 67 -1.03 -18.76 -9.93
N VAL A 68 -0.93 -18.77 -8.60
CA VAL A 68 -1.91 -18.18 -7.70
C VAL A 68 -1.89 -16.67 -7.88
N LEU A 69 -0.71 -16.03 -7.88
CA LEU A 69 -0.59 -14.59 -8.12
C LEU A 69 -0.99 -14.20 -9.54
N ILE A 70 -0.56 -14.95 -10.56
CA ILE A 70 -0.96 -14.72 -11.96
C ILE A 70 -2.48 -14.82 -12.09
N THR A 71 -3.12 -15.78 -11.43
CA THR A 71 -4.58 -15.91 -11.45
C THR A 71 -5.27 -14.78 -10.70
N ALA A 72 -4.72 -14.37 -9.55
CA ALA A 72 -5.24 -13.25 -8.75
C ALA A 72 -5.13 -11.90 -9.47
N LEU A 73 -4.15 -11.70 -10.37
CA LEU A 73 -4.06 -10.48 -11.20
C LEU A 73 -5.31 -10.24 -12.06
N TYR A 74 -6.01 -11.31 -12.45
CA TYR A 74 -7.18 -11.25 -13.34
C TYR A 74 -8.49 -11.63 -12.64
N ARG A 75 -8.51 -11.67 -11.29
CA ARG A 75 -9.71 -12.01 -10.50
C ARG A 75 -9.98 -10.95 -9.46
N VAL A 76 -11.27 -10.74 -9.18
CA VAL A 76 -11.73 -9.90 -8.06
C VAL A 76 -12.37 -10.71 -6.93
N SER A 77 -12.72 -11.98 -7.21
CA SER A 77 -13.34 -12.87 -6.24
C SER A 77 -12.34 -13.89 -5.69
N PRO A 78 -12.51 -14.32 -4.42
CA PRO A 78 -11.67 -15.36 -3.85
C PRO A 78 -11.85 -16.70 -4.57
N PHE A 79 -10.80 -17.51 -4.58
CA PHE A 79 -10.76 -18.79 -5.30
C PHE A 79 -9.92 -19.84 -4.59
N SER A 80 -10.33 -21.11 -4.73
CA SER A 80 -9.52 -22.26 -4.36
C SER A 80 -8.50 -22.56 -5.46
N TRP A 81 -7.39 -23.16 -5.05
CA TRP A 81 -6.32 -23.60 -5.94
C TRP A 81 -5.65 -24.85 -5.40
N ASP A 82 -5.09 -25.64 -6.31
CA ASP A 82 -4.26 -26.81 -6.06
C ASP A 82 -3.06 -26.79 -7.03
N GLU A 83 -2.20 -27.80 -6.99
CA GLU A 83 -1.09 -27.96 -7.93
C GLU A 83 -1.53 -27.97 -9.42
N ASN A 84 -2.81 -28.26 -9.68
CA ASN A 84 -3.38 -28.36 -11.03
C ASN A 84 -3.89 -27.02 -11.57
N ILE A 85 -3.81 -25.92 -10.81
CA ILE A 85 -4.30 -24.59 -11.22
C ILE A 85 -3.78 -24.14 -12.59
N MET A 86 -2.60 -24.61 -13.01
CA MET A 86 -2.01 -24.31 -14.32
C MET A 86 -2.14 -25.40 -15.38
N LEU A 87 -2.63 -26.60 -15.05
CA LEU A 87 -2.90 -27.63 -16.06
C LEU A 87 -3.91 -27.12 -17.09
N ASN A 88 -4.89 -26.32 -16.66
CA ASN A 88 -5.89 -25.71 -17.54
C ASN A 88 -5.33 -24.61 -18.48
N LYS A 89 -4.08 -24.15 -18.27
CA LYS A 89 -3.43 -23.09 -19.06
C LYS A 89 -2.22 -23.59 -19.86
N GLY A 90 -1.92 -24.90 -19.85
CA GLY A 90 -0.86 -25.50 -20.66
C GLY A 90 0.58 -25.17 -20.24
N VAL A 91 0.78 -24.54 -19.08
CA VAL A 91 2.09 -24.16 -18.55
C VAL A 91 2.40 -25.02 -17.33
N LYS A 92 3.40 -25.90 -17.42
CA LYS A 92 3.94 -26.54 -16.22
C LYS A 92 4.87 -25.56 -15.53
N VAL A 93 4.69 -25.34 -14.23
CA VAL A 93 5.65 -24.64 -13.36
C VAL A 93 6.16 -25.66 -12.31
N PRO A 94 6.90 -26.72 -12.71
CA PRO A 94 7.21 -27.82 -11.81
C PRO A 94 8.03 -27.34 -10.61
N LYS A 95 9.05 -26.49 -10.85
CA LYS A 95 9.99 -26.07 -9.82
C LYS A 95 9.34 -25.39 -8.61
N LEU A 96 8.32 -24.56 -8.80
CA LEU A 96 7.65 -23.88 -7.69
C LEU A 96 6.91 -24.89 -6.81
N PHE A 97 6.04 -25.71 -7.41
CA PHE A 97 5.23 -26.65 -6.66
C PHE A 97 6.03 -27.84 -6.13
N ASP A 98 7.07 -28.29 -6.85
CA ASP A 98 7.98 -29.32 -6.36
C ASP A 98 8.71 -28.85 -5.09
N MET A 99 9.12 -27.57 -5.03
CA MET A 99 9.68 -27.00 -3.80
C MET A 99 8.61 -26.74 -2.73
N ALA A 100 7.45 -26.22 -3.11
CA ALA A 100 6.35 -25.95 -2.19
C ALA A 100 5.85 -27.22 -1.49
N ARG A 101 5.87 -28.36 -2.20
CA ARG A 101 5.51 -29.69 -1.66
C ARG A 101 6.41 -30.10 -0.50
N ASN A 102 7.71 -29.81 -0.57
CA ASN A 102 8.65 -30.07 0.54
C ASN A 102 8.31 -29.25 1.80
N HIS A 103 7.50 -28.20 1.66
CA HIS A 103 7.00 -27.36 2.75
C HIS A 103 5.49 -27.59 3.04
N ASN A 104 4.91 -28.65 2.49
CA ASN A 104 3.50 -29.03 2.66
C ASN A 104 2.50 -27.98 2.15
N ILE A 105 2.84 -27.26 1.08
CA ILE A 105 1.99 -26.26 0.43
C ILE A 105 1.51 -26.84 -0.90
N ILE A 106 0.34 -27.47 -0.88
CA ILE A 106 -0.17 -28.28 -2.00
C ILE A 106 -1.45 -27.64 -2.58
N ASN A 107 -2.34 -27.18 -1.72
CA ASN A 107 -3.58 -26.52 -2.09
C ASN A 107 -3.91 -25.40 -1.09
N GLY A 108 -4.88 -24.57 -1.47
CA GLY A 108 -5.18 -23.38 -0.71
C GLY A 108 -6.39 -22.62 -1.21
N TYR A 109 -6.66 -21.52 -0.52
CA TYR A 109 -7.71 -20.59 -0.86
C TYR A 109 -7.19 -19.16 -0.77
N THR A 110 -7.35 -18.40 -1.85
CA THR A 110 -6.80 -17.05 -1.96
C THR A 110 -7.91 -16.02 -2.07
N PHE A 111 -7.87 -15.04 -1.17
CA PHE A 111 -8.67 -13.83 -1.19
C PHE A 111 -7.91 -12.73 -1.91
N VAL A 112 -8.63 -11.93 -2.70
CA VAL A 112 -8.02 -10.95 -3.62
C VAL A 112 -8.50 -9.56 -3.29
N LEU A 113 -7.57 -8.60 -3.31
CA LEU A 113 -7.83 -7.18 -3.20
C LEU A 113 -6.95 -6.42 -4.19
N HIS A 114 -7.52 -5.41 -4.84
CA HIS A 114 -6.79 -4.45 -5.65
C HIS A 114 -6.95 -3.08 -5.02
N ASP A 115 -5.84 -2.44 -4.68
CA ASP A 115 -5.86 -1.14 -4.02
C ASP A 115 -5.82 0.03 -5.01
N HIS A 116 -5.97 1.25 -4.48
CA HIS A 116 -5.91 2.47 -5.27
C HIS A 116 -4.48 2.84 -5.76
N ASN A 117 -3.44 2.22 -5.20
CA ASN A 117 -2.04 2.43 -5.58
C ASN A 117 -1.58 1.48 -6.69
N ASN A 118 -2.50 0.75 -7.31
CA ASN A 118 -2.24 -0.25 -8.34
C ASN A 118 -1.42 -1.45 -7.81
N ASN A 119 -1.66 -1.84 -6.56
CA ASN A 119 -1.13 -3.06 -5.97
C ASN A 119 -2.15 -4.20 -6.10
N LEU A 120 -1.63 -5.41 -6.24
CA LEU A 120 -2.33 -6.65 -5.94
C LEU A 120 -2.03 -7.02 -4.49
N VAL A 121 -3.07 -7.26 -3.71
CA VAL A 121 -2.96 -7.73 -2.33
C VAL A 121 -3.72 -9.04 -2.23
N VAL A 122 -3.10 -10.03 -1.62
CA VAL A 122 -3.71 -11.34 -1.43
C VAL A 122 -3.58 -11.79 0.01
N LEU A 123 -4.61 -12.48 0.49
CA LEU A 123 -4.53 -13.33 1.68
C LEU A 123 -4.75 -14.76 1.20
N SER A 124 -3.68 -15.54 1.20
CA SER A 124 -3.71 -16.96 0.84
C SER A 124 -3.68 -17.80 2.10
N ILE A 125 -4.68 -18.65 2.27
CA ILE A 125 -4.73 -19.69 3.30
C ILE A 125 -4.27 -20.99 2.65
N MET A 126 -3.25 -21.63 3.22
CA MET A 126 -2.75 -22.93 2.77
C MET A 126 -3.47 -24.02 3.55
N LEU A 127 -3.91 -25.05 2.84
CA LEU A 127 -4.47 -26.24 3.44
C LEU A 127 -3.35 -27.28 3.43
N ASP A 128 -2.93 -27.70 4.63
CA ASP A 128 -1.94 -28.76 4.81
C ASP A 128 -2.61 -29.97 5.49
N GLU A 129 -1.90 -31.09 5.54
CA GLU A 129 -2.40 -32.35 6.14
C GLU A 129 -2.71 -32.24 7.65
N HIS A 130 -2.34 -31.13 8.28
CA HIS A 130 -2.61 -30.83 9.68
C HIS A 130 -3.81 -29.90 9.88
N CYS A 131 -4.47 -29.49 8.80
CA CYS A 131 -5.74 -28.77 8.88
C CYS A 131 -6.87 -29.72 9.26
N ASP A 132 -7.85 -29.20 10.00
CA ASP A 132 -9.08 -29.96 10.31
C ASP A 132 -9.79 -30.35 9.00
N ASP A 133 -10.39 -31.54 8.96
CA ASP A 133 -11.09 -32.08 7.78
C ASP A 133 -12.20 -31.13 7.25
N ASN A 134 -12.72 -30.24 8.10
CA ASN A 134 -13.79 -29.30 7.76
C ASN A 134 -13.27 -27.91 7.33
N ILE A 135 -11.96 -27.71 7.17
CA ILE A 135 -11.38 -26.38 6.94
C ILE A 135 -11.96 -25.69 5.68
N GLU A 136 -12.25 -26.46 4.63
CA GLU A 136 -12.83 -25.92 3.41
C GLU A 136 -14.24 -25.38 3.67
N GLU A 137 -15.08 -26.11 4.41
CA GLU A 137 -16.41 -25.66 4.83
C GLU A 137 -16.33 -24.43 5.73
N VAL A 138 -15.35 -24.39 6.64
CA VAL A 138 -15.09 -23.24 7.52
C VAL A 138 -14.73 -22.00 6.68
N ILE A 139 -13.87 -22.13 5.68
CA ILE A 139 -13.49 -21.04 4.77
C ILE A 139 -14.71 -20.57 3.97
N GLN A 140 -15.50 -21.49 3.41
CA GLN A 140 -16.68 -21.13 2.61
C GLN A 140 -17.72 -20.39 3.46
N THR A 141 -18.00 -20.89 4.66
CA THR A 141 -18.97 -20.29 5.60
C THR A 141 -18.50 -18.92 6.11
N ASN A 142 -17.19 -18.70 6.20
CA ASN A 142 -16.60 -17.44 6.69
C ASN A 142 -15.98 -16.58 5.60
N LYS A 143 -16.27 -16.85 4.32
CA LYS A 143 -15.67 -16.18 3.16
C LYS A 143 -15.73 -14.65 3.24
N SER A 144 -16.89 -14.11 3.60
CA SER A 144 -17.07 -12.65 3.76
C SER A 144 -16.23 -12.07 4.89
N LYS A 145 -16.08 -12.80 6.01
CA LYS A 145 -15.24 -12.36 7.14
C LYS A 145 -13.76 -12.39 6.78
N LEU A 146 -13.31 -13.41 6.07
CA LEU A 146 -11.92 -13.54 5.59
C LEU A 146 -11.59 -12.48 4.52
N GLN A 147 -12.52 -12.20 3.61
CA GLN A 147 -12.36 -11.09 2.66
C GLN A 147 -12.26 -9.75 3.39
N MET A 148 -13.11 -9.51 4.39
CA MET A 148 -13.06 -8.28 5.17
C MET A 148 -11.79 -8.19 6.03
N LEU A 149 -11.27 -9.33 6.50
CA LEU A 149 -9.98 -9.38 7.19
C LEU A 149 -8.84 -8.90 6.28
N LEU A 150 -8.81 -9.34 5.01
CA LEU A 150 -7.83 -8.86 4.03
C LEU A 150 -7.93 -7.35 3.83
N ILE A 151 -9.14 -6.82 3.67
CA ILE A 151 -9.39 -5.37 3.51
C ILE A 151 -8.88 -4.59 4.72
N ASN A 152 -9.30 -4.97 5.93
CA ASN A 152 -8.92 -4.26 7.16
C ASN A 152 -7.42 -4.36 7.47
N ALA A 153 -6.80 -5.51 7.19
CA ALA A 153 -5.36 -5.68 7.37
C ALA A 153 -4.58 -4.79 6.40
N HIS A 154 -5.04 -4.70 5.14
CA HIS A 154 -4.42 -3.85 4.14
C HIS A 154 -4.59 -2.35 4.46
N GLU A 155 -5.79 -1.92 4.85
CA GLU A 155 -6.06 -0.54 5.27
C GLU A 155 -5.15 -0.13 6.43
N LYS A 156 -5.12 -0.94 7.50
CA LYS A 156 -4.22 -0.71 8.65
C LYS A 156 -2.75 -0.64 8.24
N LEU A 157 -2.30 -1.51 7.34
CA LEU A 157 -0.93 -1.49 6.83
C LEU A 157 -0.66 -0.18 6.09
N THR A 158 -1.55 0.24 5.19
CA THR A 158 -1.37 1.48 4.43
C THR A 158 -1.36 2.72 5.33
N GLU A 159 -2.21 2.79 6.35
CA GLU A 159 -2.24 3.87 7.33
C GLU A 159 -0.91 4.01 8.07
N LEU A 160 -0.37 2.90 8.60
CA LEU A 160 0.90 2.91 9.34
C LEU A 160 2.09 3.36 8.46
N TYR A 161 2.13 2.94 7.19
CA TYR A 161 3.17 3.39 6.27
C TYR A 161 2.99 4.85 5.85
N GLN A 162 1.75 5.32 5.69
CA GLN A 162 1.47 6.74 5.43
C GLN A 162 1.88 7.62 6.61
N GLU A 163 1.60 7.21 7.85
CA GLU A 163 2.03 7.91 9.05
C GLU A 163 3.55 7.96 9.18
N GLN A 164 4.24 6.87 8.87
CA GLN A 164 5.71 6.84 8.86
C GLN A 164 6.29 7.79 7.79
N ALA A 165 5.73 7.75 6.58
CA ALA A 165 6.14 8.65 5.50
C ALA A 165 5.91 10.11 5.90
N ARG A 166 4.73 10.44 6.44
CA ARG A 166 4.43 11.78 6.97
C ARG A 166 5.42 12.21 8.04
N LYS A 167 5.79 11.36 9.00
CA LYS A 167 6.79 11.72 10.03
C LYS A 167 8.17 11.99 9.43
N THR A 168 8.59 11.17 8.46
CA THR A 168 9.90 11.32 7.81
C THR A 168 9.94 12.56 6.93
N ASP A 169 8.89 12.79 6.14
CA ASP A 169 8.76 13.95 5.25
C ASP A 169 8.56 15.24 6.07
N PHE A 170 7.84 15.19 7.20
CA PHE A 170 7.66 16.33 8.10
C PHE A 170 8.95 16.71 8.84
N ASP A 171 9.75 15.74 9.27
CA ASP A 171 11.05 15.99 9.91
C ASP A 171 12.12 16.47 8.90
N GLU A 172 12.13 15.93 7.68
CA GLU A 172 13.01 16.39 6.59
C GLU A 172 12.59 17.77 6.04
N MET A 173 11.29 18.08 5.95
CA MET A 173 10.81 19.40 5.52
C MET A 173 10.88 20.47 6.60
N ASN A 174 10.69 20.15 7.88
CA ASN A 174 10.80 21.15 8.95
C ASN A 174 12.22 21.69 9.13
N THR A 175 13.23 21.02 8.59
CA THR A 175 14.59 21.55 8.62
C THR A 175 14.86 22.60 7.54
N ARG A 176 13.96 22.79 6.55
CA ARG A 176 14.06 23.88 5.55
C ARG A 176 12.68 24.43 5.20
N GLU A 177 12.23 25.47 5.91
CA GLU A 177 11.09 26.28 5.46
C GLU A 177 11.41 26.93 4.10
N ILE A 178 11.04 26.25 3.01
CA ILE A 178 11.23 26.77 1.65
C ILE A 178 10.42 28.06 1.46
N PHE A 179 9.18 28.05 1.95
CA PHE A 179 8.29 29.22 1.92
C PHE A 179 8.36 30.00 3.22
N SER A 180 8.37 31.32 3.10
CA SER A 180 8.01 32.19 4.21
C SER A 180 6.55 31.97 4.59
N LYS A 181 6.17 32.36 5.81
CA LYS A 181 4.79 32.31 6.30
C LYS A 181 3.79 32.86 5.27
N ARG A 182 4.11 34.00 4.66
CA ARG A 182 3.23 34.67 3.70
C ARG A 182 3.13 33.96 2.35
N GLU A 183 4.24 33.40 1.87
CA GLU A 183 4.24 32.58 0.65
C GLU A 183 3.41 31.30 0.87
N ASN A 184 3.56 30.65 2.04
CA ASN A 184 2.76 29.48 2.39
C ASN A 184 1.26 29.81 2.44
N GLU A 185 0.88 30.91 3.08
CA GLU A 185 -0.53 31.34 3.16
C GLU A 185 -1.15 31.53 1.77
N ILE A 186 -0.41 32.17 0.86
CA ILE A 186 -0.88 32.45 -0.50
C ILE A 186 -0.96 31.17 -1.34
N ILE A 187 0.05 30.29 -1.26
CA ILE A 187 0.05 29.01 -1.98
C ILE A 187 -1.08 28.10 -1.45
N TYR A 188 -1.32 28.09 -0.15
CA TYR A 188 -2.43 27.34 0.45
C TYR A 188 -3.77 27.77 -0.13
N TRP A 189 -4.11 29.06 -0.07
CA TRP A 189 -5.38 29.54 -0.61
C TRP A 189 -5.51 29.33 -2.13
N ALA A 190 -4.41 29.47 -2.86
CA ALA A 190 -4.40 29.16 -4.30
C ALA A 190 -4.60 27.66 -4.57
N SER A 191 -4.06 26.78 -3.74
CA SER A 191 -4.21 25.32 -3.87
C SER A 191 -5.64 24.83 -3.64
N VAL A 192 -6.41 25.54 -2.79
CA VAL A 192 -7.85 25.32 -2.60
C VAL A 192 -8.72 26.06 -3.61
N GLY A 193 -8.12 26.65 -4.65
CA GLY A 193 -8.81 27.21 -5.82
C GLY A 193 -9.19 28.69 -5.71
N LYS A 194 -8.71 29.45 -4.72
CA LYS A 194 -8.98 30.89 -4.63
C LYS A 194 -8.21 31.68 -5.69
N SER A 195 -8.89 32.65 -6.30
CA SER A 195 -8.30 33.64 -7.20
C SER A 195 -7.39 34.61 -6.43
N TYR A 196 -6.47 35.28 -7.12
CA TYR A 196 -5.57 36.23 -6.47
C TYR A 196 -6.30 37.39 -5.78
N GLN A 197 -7.48 37.76 -6.28
CA GLN A 197 -8.34 38.78 -5.67
C GLN A 197 -8.97 38.26 -4.38
N GLU A 198 -9.49 37.03 -4.38
CA GLU A 198 -10.01 36.40 -3.17
C GLU A 198 -8.91 36.21 -2.13
N ILE A 199 -7.72 35.76 -2.53
CA ILE A 199 -6.57 35.62 -1.63
C ILE A 199 -6.20 36.97 -1.01
N ALA A 200 -6.19 38.04 -1.81
CA ALA A 200 -5.92 39.39 -1.34
C ALA A 200 -6.95 39.83 -0.27
N LEU A 201 -8.24 39.53 -0.50
CA LEU A 201 -9.32 39.80 0.45
C LEU A 201 -9.19 38.98 1.73
N ILE A 202 -9.02 37.66 1.61
CA ILE A 202 -8.89 36.73 2.74
C ILE A 202 -7.71 37.13 3.64
N LEU A 203 -6.58 37.49 3.03
CA LEU A 203 -5.36 37.80 3.75
C LEU A 203 -5.20 39.28 4.10
N GLY A 204 -6.17 40.14 3.76
CA GLY A 204 -6.14 41.58 4.04
C GLY A 204 -4.97 42.34 3.41
N ILE A 205 -4.53 41.96 2.20
CA ILE A 205 -3.41 42.60 1.48
C ILE A 205 -3.77 43.02 0.07
N LYS A 206 -2.90 43.83 -0.55
CA LYS A 206 -3.06 44.25 -1.94
C LYS A 206 -2.81 43.08 -2.89
N LEU A 207 -3.54 43.07 -4.01
CA LEU A 207 -3.36 42.12 -5.12
C LEU A 207 -1.91 42.07 -5.64
N THR A 208 -1.23 43.22 -5.66
CA THR A 208 0.18 43.33 -6.06
C THR A 208 1.10 42.57 -5.10
N THR A 209 0.81 42.59 -3.80
CA THR A 209 1.55 41.83 -2.77
C THR A 209 1.33 40.32 -2.96
N VAL A 210 0.11 39.89 -3.30
CA VAL A 210 -0.17 38.48 -3.63
C VAL A 210 0.69 38.03 -4.81
N LYS A 211 0.68 38.80 -5.91
CA LYS A 211 1.49 38.49 -7.11
C LYS A 211 2.99 38.44 -6.81
N TYR A 212 3.48 39.33 -5.95
CA TYR A 212 4.88 39.35 -5.53
C TYR A 212 5.31 38.06 -4.82
N HIS A 213 4.55 37.62 -3.82
CA HIS A 213 4.86 36.38 -3.11
C HIS A 213 4.70 35.12 -3.98
N ILE A 214 3.74 35.12 -4.91
CA ILE A 214 3.63 34.05 -5.92
C ILE A 214 4.88 33.99 -6.79
N GLY A 215 5.37 35.14 -7.26
CA GLY A 215 6.61 35.21 -8.03
C GLY A 215 7.81 34.62 -7.26
N ASN A 216 7.93 34.93 -5.97
CA ASN A 216 8.98 34.38 -5.13
C ASN A 216 8.82 32.87 -4.90
N ALA A 217 7.60 32.38 -4.65
CA ALA A 217 7.31 30.96 -4.50
C ALA A 217 7.66 30.16 -5.76
N VAL A 218 7.22 30.65 -6.93
CA VAL A 218 7.54 30.05 -8.25
C VAL A 218 9.06 30.01 -8.46
N LYS A 219 9.77 31.09 -8.13
CA LYS A 219 11.23 31.16 -8.23
C LYS A 219 11.93 30.19 -7.28
N LYS A 220 11.47 30.09 -6.03
CA LYS A 220 12.02 29.18 -5.01
C LYS A 220 11.88 27.71 -5.39
N LEU A 221 10.79 27.36 -6.06
CA LEU A 221 10.56 26.01 -6.57
C LEU A 221 11.24 25.73 -7.92
N GLY A 222 11.85 26.75 -8.55
CA GLY A 222 12.47 26.59 -9.87
C GLY A 222 11.50 26.27 -11.01
N VAL A 223 10.22 26.62 -10.85
CA VAL A 223 9.17 26.35 -11.85
C VAL A 223 8.79 27.63 -12.61
N THR A 224 8.00 27.48 -13.67
CA THR A 224 7.68 28.58 -14.60
C THR A 224 6.37 29.29 -14.30
N ASN A 225 5.44 28.67 -13.57
CA ASN A 225 4.13 29.25 -13.30
C ASN A 225 3.50 28.74 -12.00
N MET A 226 2.48 29.46 -11.54
CA MET A 226 1.80 29.17 -10.27
C MET A 226 1.09 27.81 -10.26
N LYS A 227 0.51 27.36 -11.39
CA LYS A 227 -0.16 26.05 -11.42
C LYS A 227 0.83 24.91 -11.22
N HIS A 228 1.99 25.00 -11.85
CA HIS A 228 3.09 24.06 -11.65
C HIS A 228 3.61 24.15 -10.20
N ALA A 229 3.77 25.36 -9.66
CA ALA A 229 4.16 25.57 -8.27
C ALA A 229 3.18 24.92 -7.27
N ILE A 230 1.87 25.07 -7.48
CA ILE A 230 0.83 24.46 -6.64
C ILE A 230 0.93 22.94 -6.71
N ARG A 231 0.98 22.37 -7.92
CA ARG A 231 1.07 20.93 -8.12
C ARG A 231 2.30 20.35 -7.41
N LEU A 232 3.47 20.94 -7.64
CA LEU A 232 4.72 20.50 -7.03
C LEU A 232 4.69 20.66 -5.49
N SER A 233 4.11 21.76 -5.00
CA SER A 233 3.95 21.97 -3.54
C SER A 233 3.01 20.96 -2.89
N ILE A 234 1.99 20.45 -3.62
CA ILE A 234 1.12 19.36 -3.13
C ILE A 234 1.84 18.01 -3.18
N GLU A 235 2.49 17.69 -4.31
CA GLU A 235 3.24 16.42 -4.49
C GLU A 235 4.36 16.28 -3.46
N LEU A 236 5.02 17.39 -3.12
CA LEU A 236 6.09 17.45 -2.12
C LEU A 236 5.58 17.81 -0.71
N GLN A 237 4.26 17.88 -0.50
CA GLN A 237 3.61 18.25 0.77
C GLN A 237 4.08 19.58 1.41
N LEU A 238 4.69 20.49 0.65
CA LEU A 238 5.27 21.75 1.13
C LEU A 238 4.26 22.77 1.67
N ILE A 239 2.96 22.57 1.41
CA ILE A 239 1.89 23.48 1.83
C ILE A 239 1.45 23.12 3.25
N ARG A 240 1.63 24.04 4.19
CA ARG A 240 1.06 23.93 5.53
C ARG A 240 -0.36 24.52 5.54
N PRO A 241 -1.35 23.85 6.14
CA PRO A 241 -2.68 24.39 6.33
C PRO A 241 -2.61 25.72 7.06
N VAL A 242 -3.29 26.74 6.53
CA VAL A 242 -3.48 28.00 7.26
C VAL A 242 -4.68 27.79 8.16
N LEU A 243 -4.42 27.64 9.46
CA LEU A 243 -5.47 27.78 10.46
C LEU A 243 -5.91 29.24 10.43
N THR A 244 -7.11 29.49 9.94
CA THR A 244 -7.78 30.76 10.19
C THR A 244 -8.15 30.75 11.67
N ASP A 245 -7.54 31.64 12.44
CA ASP A 245 -8.02 31.92 13.79
C ASP A 245 -9.46 32.46 13.68
N GLY A 246 -10.43 31.60 14.04
CA GLY A 246 -11.80 31.98 14.39
C GLY A 246 -12.89 31.66 13.37
N GLU A 247 -13.69 30.64 13.68
CA GLU A 247 -15.06 30.88 14.18
C GLU A 247 -15.22 30.19 15.55
#